data_AF-A0A2W7R5V5-F1
#
_entry.id   AF-A0A2W7R5V5-F1
#
_cell.length_a   1.000
_cell.length_b   1.000
_cell.length_c   1.000
_cell.angle_alpha   90.00
_cell.angle_beta   90.00
_cell.angle_gamma   90.00
#
_symmetry.space_group_name_H-M   'P 1'
#
loop_
_entity.id
_entity.type
_entity.pdbx_description
1 polymer ?
#
loop_
_entity_poly.entity_id
_entity_poly.type
_entity_poly.pdbx_seq_one_letter_code
_entity_poly.pdbx_strand_id
1 'polypeptide(L)'
;MQVVGICRFSLLGKGDWKTFATPDQTPDAAFLEAQAKALFAPDRLEARLKSFEHITLASLAAQTDPGFTFIVLASKLMPPDYRRRLKALCAAAPQVCLRFFEPVTAYAAQRRVFRELELSYPDVLQFRLDDDDGLCIDFIERMKAAADSAAPEHEIFTLSMRGVMFCSSGGAAPGTYHWPVDFMSAGAAIRHPSKSIYQFGHFGMAQRFPAIVLTGGMALVSHNGTNDTAFNAHVVRKRAMELMGPQEAEEAIARHFPFLSTTAKRLIGYEKAEDDETKPPAPRWLADLMTTKHRKGFFISGDSFALQHTHRGSTTLYVTFDNLSSVRAPSRLRDPWGYGFAEKQGWSGLGVLSYRPNWFRDDSLISELEKLSASGFFAEFRKVVFCGTSMGGYAACAFASLAPGCTVIAFSPQSTLDRSLAGWDERYRTGSAADWTGPYADAAREIRSAGRAFIIHDRQVAEDRRHADRLDGDNALLLNARHSGHFTAQFLSQIGILPDVVRAAESGELDSARFYALYRRARDYRRYLLGVTARVQEHPSARLKDRLHEVLAARNKLGLAKDLHPASLES
;
A
#
# COMPACT_ATOMS: atom_id res chain seq x y z
N MET A 1 -33.88 -26.91 3.36
CA MET A 1 -32.56 -27.46 2.92
C MET A 1 -31.48 -27.09 3.93
N GLN A 2 -30.42 -27.90 4.11
CA GLN A 2 -29.30 -27.51 4.99
C GLN A 2 -28.36 -26.55 4.26
N VAL A 3 -27.96 -25.46 4.92
CA VAL A 3 -26.99 -24.51 4.36
C VAL A 3 -25.63 -24.75 5.00
N VAL A 4 -24.61 -24.97 4.17
CA VAL A 4 -23.24 -25.27 4.61
C VAL A 4 -22.26 -24.31 3.98
N GLY A 5 -21.62 -23.48 4.81
CA GLY A 5 -20.54 -22.59 4.39
C GLY A 5 -19.19 -23.27 4.45
N ILE A 6 -18.28 -22.91 3.56
CA ILE A 6 -16.93 -23.45 3.53
C ILE A 6 -15.89 -22.33 3.40
N CYS A 7 -15.02 -22.25 4.40
CA CYS A 7 -13.89 -21.33 4.47
C CYS A 7 -12.55 -22.08 4.40
N ARG A 8 -11.62 -21.53 3.64
CA ARG A 8 -10.22 -22.00 3.59
C ARG A 8 -9.33 -21.08 4.40
N PHE A 9 -9.11 -21.42 5.65
CA PHE A 9 -8.24 -20.64 6.53
C PHE A 9 -6.79 -21.14 6.42
N SER A 10 -5.97 -20.47 5.61
CA SER A 10 -4.56 -20.82 5.42
C SER A 10 -4.34 -22.32 5.15
N LEU A 11 -5.21 -22.92 4.32
CA LEU A 11 -5.09 -24.31 3.89
C LEU A 11 -3.98 -24.43 2.84
N LEU A 12 -3.01 -25.31 3.06
CA LEU A 12 -1.95 -25.56 2.09
C LEU A 12 -2.50 -26.50 0.99
N GLY A 13 -2.85 -25.93 -0.16
CA GLY A 13 -3.49 -26.63 -1.27
C GLY A 13 -2.54 -27.47 -2.12
N LYS A 14 -3.02 -28.56 -2.75
CA LYS A 14 -2.30 -29.23 -3.87
C LYS A 14 -2.76 -28.76 -5.27
N GLY A 15 -3.85 -28.00 -5.37
CA GLY A 15 -4.46 -27.57 -6.64
C GLY A 15 -4.74 -26.07 -6.74
N ASP A 16 -4.20 -25.27 -5.82
CA ASP A 16 -4.35 -23.79 -5.80
C ASP A 16 -3.24 -23.08 -6.59
N TRP A 17 -2.40 -23.85 -7.27
CA TRP A 17 -1.17 -23.37 -7.90
C TRP A 17 -1.43 -23.01 -9.36
N LYS A 18 -1.53 -21.72 -9.67
CA LYS A 18 -1.58 -21.21 -11.07
C LYS A 18 -0.35 -21.60 -11.93
N THR A 19 0.64 -22.25 -11.34
CA THR A 19 1.93 -22.64 -11.94
C THR A 19 1.95 -24.05 -12.51
N PHE A 20 1.01 -24.93 -12.14
CA PHE A 20 0.99 -26.32 -12.64
C PHE A 20 -0.11 -26.49 -13.70
N ALA A 21 0.27 -26.98 -14.88
CA ALA A 21 -0.60 -27.14 -16.03
C ALA A 21 -1.61 -28.30 -15.87
N THR A 22 -1.42 -29.18 -14.89
CA THR A 22 -2.32 -30.31 -14.61
C THR A 22 -2.58 -30.48 -13.09
N PRO A 23 -3.81 -30.87 -12.68
CA PRO A 23 -4.20 -31.01 -11.27
C PRO A 23 -3.46 -32.09 -10.46
N ASP A 24 -2.71 -32.99 -11.12
CA ASP A 24 -2.11 -34.19 -10.52
C ASP A 24 -0.58 -34.08 -10.31
N GLN A 25 0.05 -32.94 -10.63
CA GLN A 25 1.46 -32.73 -10.32
C GLN A 25 1.66 -32.58 -8.81
N THR A 26 2.39 -33.52 -8.20
CA THR A 26 2.77 -33.42 -6.79
C THR A 26 3.91 -32.42 -6.68
N PRO A 27 3.74 -31.28 -5.97
CA PRO A 27 4.80 -30.30 -5.85
C PRO A 27 5.98 -30.90 -5.07
N ASP A 28 7.20 -30.54 -5.44
CA ASP A 28 8.38 -30.96 -4.70
C ASP A 28 8.38 -30.40 -3.26
N ALA A 29 9.20 -31.00 -2.39
CA ALA A 29 9.24 -30.65 -0.97
C ALA A 29 9.68 -29.19 -0.74
N ALA A 30 10.60 -28.67 -1.56
CA ALA A 30 11.11 -27.30 -1.44
C ALA A 30 10.04 -26.26 -1.80
N PHE A 31 9.21 -26.54 -2.81
CA PHE A 31 8.07 -25.71 -3.19
C PHE A 31 7.01 -25.68 -2.10
N LEU A 32 6.67 -26.84 -1.52
CA LEU A 32 5.74 -26.91 -0.39
C LEU A 32 6.26 -26.14 0.82
N GLU A 33 7.57 -26.21 1.10
CA GLU A 33 8.20 -25.48 2.20
C GLU A 33 8.19 -23.96 1.98
N ALA A 34 8.54 -23.50 0.78
CA ALA A 34 8.50 -22.07 0.44
C ALA A 34 7.08 -21.49 0.54
N GLN A 35 6.08 -22.26 0.12
CA GLN A 35 4.69 -21.86 0.18
C GLN A 35 4.15 -21.92 1.61
N ALA A 36 4.52 -22.93 2.40
CA ALA A 36 4.22 -22.96 3.83
C ALA A 36 4.82 -21.73 4.54
N LYS A 37 6.06 -21.36 4.23
CA LYS A 37 6.72 -20.17 4.80
C LYS A 37 5.97 -18.88 4.48
N ALA A 38 5.51 -18.70 3.24
CA ALA A 38 4.73 -17.52 2.84
C ALA A 38 3.31 -17.53 3.43
N LEU A 39 2.66 -18.69 3.44
CA LEU A 39 1.30 -18.88 3.93
C LEU A 39 1.20 -18.71 5.45
N PHE A 40 2.23 -19.13 6.18
CA PHE A 40 2.30 -19.10 7.65
C PHE A 40 3.22 -18.00 8.20
N ALA A 41 3.55 -16.98 7.40
CA ALA A 41 4.28 -15.83 7.89
C ALA A 41 3.53 -15.20 9.10
N PRO A 42 4.21 -14.87 10.22
CA PRO A 42 3.55 -14.40 11.44
C PRO A 42 2.58 -13.23 11.21
N ASP A 43 3.04 -12.16 10.53
CA ASP A 43 2.22 -10.97 10.24
C ASP A 43 0.94 -11.32 9.45
N ARG A 44 1.04 -12.28 8.51
CA ARG A 44 -0.10 -12.75 7.72
C ARG A 44 -1.09 -13.52 8.58
N LEU A 45 -0.62 -14.41 9.45
CA LEU A 45 -1.50 -15.18 10.34
C LEU A 45 -2.16 -14.29 11.41
N GLU A 46 -1.46 -13.29 11.93
CA GLU A 46 -2.05 -12.30 12.83
C GLU A 46 -3.18 -11.52 12.16
N ALA A 47 -2.93 -11.01 10.95
CA ALA A 47 -3.94 -10.27 10.20
C ALA A 47 -5.17 -11.13 9.90
N ARG A 48 -4.97 -12.38 9.46
CA ARG A 48 -6.05 -13.32 9.15
C ARG A 48 -6.86 -13.74 10.37
N LEU A 49 -6.22 -13.99 11.52
CA LEU A 49 -6.98 -14.28 12.74
C LEU A 49 -7.86 -13.10 13.16
N LYS A 50 -7.34 -11.87 13.06
CA LYS A 50 -8.11 -10.66 13.38
C LYS A 50 -9.30 -10.44 12.45
N SER A 51 -9.11 -10.57 11.14
CA SER A 51 -10.21 -10.44 10.18
C SER A 51 -11.24 -11.56 10.37
N PHE A 52 -10.77 -12.79 10.60
CA PHE A 52 -11.64 -13.94 10.79
C PHE A 52 -12.52 -13.80 12.02
N GLU A 53 -11.95 -13.34 13.14
CA GLU A 53 -12.69 -13.07 14.37
C GLU A 53 -13.71 -11.94 14.20
N HIS A 54 -13.25 -10.76 13.75
CA HIS A 54 -14.06 -9.55 13.81
C HIS A 54 -14.97 -9.31 12.61
N ILE A 55 -14.75 -10.01 11.49
CA ILE A 55 -15.56 -9.86 10.28
C ILE A 55 -16.31 -11.16 10.01
N THR A 56 -15.59 -12.24 9.69
CA THR A 56 -16.21 -13.48 9.21
C THR A 56 -17.04 -14.15 10.31
N LEU A 57 -16.45 -14.47 11.46
CA LEU A 57 -17.17 -15.09 12.58
C LEU A 57 -18.25 -14.17 13.15
N ALA A 58 -17.99 -12.86 13.23
CA ALA A 58 -19.00 -11.89 13.64
C ALA A 58 -20.22 -11.91 12.71
N SER A 59 -20.02 -11.99 11.39
CA SER A 59 -21.12 -12.07 10.42
C SER A 59 -21.93 -13.36 10.52
N LEU A 60 -21.27 -14.48 10.84
CA LEU A 60 -21.92 -15.78 11.04
C LEU A 60 -22.70 -15.82 12.36
N ALA A 61 -22.14 -15.25 13.43
CA ALA A 61 -22.80 -15.18 14.73
C ALA A 61 -24.04 -14.28 14.71
N ALA A 62 -24.07 -13.28 13.83
CA ALA A 62 -25.16 -12.32 13.69
C ALA A 62 -26.29 -12.77 12.74
N GLN A 63 -26.24 -14.00 12.21
CA GLN A 63 -27.27 -14.48 11.30
C GLN A 63 -28.63 -14.59 12.01
N THR A 64 -29.70 -14.12 11.36
CA THR A 64 -31.09 -14.23 11.85
C THR A 64 -31.54 -15.68 11.96
N ASP A 65 -31.03 -16.55 11.08
CA ASP A 65 -31.23 -17.99 11.12
C ASP A 65 -29.94 -18.72 11.56
N PRO A 66 -29.91 -19.31 12.76
CA PRO A 66 -28.73 -20.01 13.28
C PRO A 66 -28.56 -21.44 12.72
N GLY A 67 -29.52 -21.95 11.95
CA GLY A 67 -29.61 -23.33 11.48
C GLY A 67 -28.73 -23.62 10.27
N PHE A 68 -27.43 -23.41 10.39
CA PHE A 68 -26.43 -23.68 9.34
C PHE A 68 -25.18 -24.33 9.93
N THR A 69 -24.31 -24.83 9.05
CA THR A 69 -22.98 -25.32 9.42
C THR A 69 -21.92 -24.54 8.67
N PHE A 70 -20.82 -24.17 9.33
CA PHE A 70 -19.70 -23.47 8.71
C PHE A 70 -18.41 -24.26 8.87
N ILE A 71 -17.90 -24.82 7.79
CA ILE A 71 -16.72 -25.66 7.79
C ILE A 71 -15.47 -24.81 7.55
N VAL A 72 -14.52 -24.87 8.48
CA VAL A 72 -13.22 -24.21 8.36
C VAL A 72 -12.16 -25.27 8.07
N LEU A 73 -11.53 -25.16 6.92
CA LEU A 73 -10.46 -26.05 6.46
C LEU A 73 -9.11 -25.37 6.67
N ALA A 74 -8.26 -25.92 7.53
CA ALA A 74 -6.94 -25.35 7.87
C ALA A 74 -5.79 -26.37 7.76
N SER A 75 -4.55 -25.90 7.69
CA SER A 75 -3.37 -26.78 7.54
C SER A 75 -2.81 -27.29 8.87
N LYS A 76 -2.43 -28.58 8.92
CA LYS A 76 -1.67 -29.20 10.02
C LYS A 76 -0.24 -28.68 10.14
N LEU A 77 0.27 -27.97 9.14
CA LEU A 77 1.60 -27.36 9.19
C LEU A 77 1.59 -25.95 9.81
N MET A 78 0.40 -25.40 10.12
CA MET A 78 0.29 -24.11 10.81
C MET A 78 1.01 -24.15 12.17
N PRO A 79 1.76 -23.11 12.57
CA PRO A 79 2.50 -23.13 13.82
C PRO A 79 1.58 -23.39 15.04
N PRO A 80 2.04 -24.13 16.06
CA PRO A 80 1.18 -24.60 17.16
C PRO A 80 0.40 -23.49 17.87
N ASP A 81 1.00 -22.32 18.08
CA ASP A 81 0.34 -21.19 18.76
C ASP A 81 -0.83 -20.63 17.98
N TYR A 82 -0.67 -20.43 16.67
CA TYR A 82 -1.76 -20.00 15.78
C TYR A 82 -2.86 -21.05 15.68
N ARG A 83 -2.48 -22.33 15.65
CA ARG A 83 -3.44 -23.44 15.66
C ARG A 83 -4.30 -23.45 16.91
N ARG A 84 -3.69 -23.20 18.08
CA ARG A 84 -4.39 -23.10 19.37
C ARG A 84 -5.37 -21.92 19.37
N ARG A 85 -4.94 -20.75 18.88
CA ARG A 85 -5.78 -19.55 18.78
C ARG A 85 -6.96 -19.75 17.81
N LEU A 86 -6.72 -20.32 16.62
CA LEU A 86 -7.78 -20.63 15.66
C LEU A 86 -8.81 -21.61 16.24
N LYS A 87 -8.36 -22.65 16.96
CA LYS A 87 -9.27 -23.56 17.67
C LYS A 87 -10.14 -22.83 18.69
N ALA A 88 -9.57 -21.92 19.48
CA ALA A 88 -10.31 -21.16 20.46
C ALA A 88 -11.38 -20.25 19.81
N LEU A 89 -11.03 -19.56 18.72
CA LEU A 89 -11.98 -18.73 17.96
C LEU A 89 -13.13 -19.57 17.40
N CYS A 90 -12.84 -20.69 16.74
CA CYS A 90 -13.89 -21.55 16.18
C CYS A 90 -14.77 -22.18 17.26
N ALA A 91 -14.22 -22.53 18.42
CA ALA A 91 -14.98 -23.11 19.52
C ALA A 91 -16.03 -22.16 20.13
N ALA A 92 -15.88 -20.84 19.94
CA ALA A 92 -16.84 -19.85 20.40
C ALA A 92 -18.15 -19.82 19.59
N ALA A 93 -18.18 -20.45 18.41
CA ALA A 93 -19.33 -20.47 17.51
C ALA A 93 -19.81 -21.91 17.25
N PRO A 94 -20.99 -22.32 17.76
CA PRO A 94 -21.44 -23.71 17.69
C PRO A 94 -21.69 -24.22 16.27
N GLN A 95 -21.97 -23.32 15.31
CA GLN A 95 -22.13 -23.66 13.90
C GLN A 95 -20.81 -24.02 13.21
N VAL A 96 -19.65 -23.70 13.82
CA VAL A 96 -18.34 -23.79 13.16
C VAL A 96 -17.67 -25.14 13.39
N CYS A 97 -17.36 -25.83 12.30
CA CYS A 97 -16.61 -27.09 12.30
C CYS A 97 -15.20 -26.90 11.72
N LEU A 98 -14.21 -26.79 12.61
CA LEU A 98 -12.80 -26.64 12.24
C LEU A 98 -12.11 -28.00 12.07
N ARG A 99 -11.45 -28.23 10.93
CA ARG A 99 -10.62 -29.43 10.70
C ARG A 99 -9.26 -29.07 10.10
N PHE A 100 -8.24 -29.79 10.57
CA PHE A 100 -6.85 -29.62 10.14
C PHE A 100 -6.41 -30.75 9.21
N PHE A 101 -5.81 -30.40 8.08
CA PHE A 101 -5.39 -31.32 7.04
C PHE A 101 -3.90 -31.22 6.74
N GLU A 102 -3.30 -32.35 6.37
CA GLU A 102 -2.08 -32.35 5.56
C GLU A 102 -2.33 -31.69 4.20
N PRO A 103 -1.30 -31.33 3.42
CA PRO A 103 -1.48 -30.69 2.11
C PRO A 103 -2.50 -31.41 1.23
N VAL A 104 -3.59 -30.73 0.88
CA VAL A 104 -4.79 -31.34 0.28
C VAL A 104 -5.55 -30.31 -0.56
N THR A 105 -6.30 -30.75 -1.57
CA THR A 105 -7.23 -29.85 -2.27
C THR A 105 -8.45 -29.52 -1.41
N ALA A 106 -8.99 -28.30 -1.56
CA ALA A 106 -10.16 -27.86 -0.81
C ALA A 106 -11.38 -28.78 -1.00
N TYR A 107 -11.65 -29.23 -2.23
CA TYR A 107 -12.76 -30.15 -2.49
C TYR A 107 -12.58 -31.52 -1.81
N ALA A 108 -11.35 -32.03 -1.74
CA ALA A 108 -11.08 -33.32 -1.08
C ALA A 108 -11.17 -33.19 0.45
N ALA A 109 -10.73 -32.06 1.01
CA ALA A 109 -10.90 -31.75 2.42
C ALA A 109 -12.38 -31.60 2.78
N GLN A 110 -13.15 -30.81 2.03
CA GLN A 110 -14.59 -30.65 2.21
C GLN A 110 -15.31 -32.00 2.19
N ARG A 111 -15.03 -32.86 1.20
CA ARG A 111 -15.63 -34.19 1.10
C ARG A 111 -15.33 -35.08 2.32
N ARG A 112 -14.16 -34.94 2.94
CA ARG A 112 -13.84 -35.67 4.19
C ARG A 112 -14.71 -35.17 5.34
N VAL A 113 -14.88 -33.86 5.49
CA VAL A 113 -15.74 -33.27 6.54
C VAL A 113 -17.22 -33.59 6.29
N PHE A 114 -17.69 -33.57 5.04
CA PHE A 114 -19.06 -33.96 4.71
C PHE A 114 -19.36 -35.40 5.16
N ARG A 115 -18.45 -36.34 4.90
CA ARG A 115 -18.62 -37.73 5.39
C ARG A 115 -18.59 -37.82 6.91
N GLU A 116 -17.74 -37.03 7.57
CA GLU A 116 -17.63 -36.99 9.03
C GLU A 116 -18.92 -36.45 9.68
N LEU A 117 -19.54 -35.45 9.07
CA LEU A 117 -20.77 -34.83 9.53
C LEU A 117 -22.04 -35.48 8.95
N GLU A 118 -21.90 -36.59 8.23
CA GLU A 118 -23.00 -37.30 7.56
C GLU A 118 -23.85 -36.42 6.62
N LEU A 119 -23.19 -35.44 5.99
CA LEU A 119 -23.82 -34.51 5.07
C LEU A 119 -23.92 -35.09 3.65
N SER A 120 -25.14 -35.08 3.13
CA SER A 120 -25.49 -35.51 1.79
C SER A 120 -25.50 -34.32 0.82
N TYR A 121 -24.73 -34.40 -0.26
CA TYR A 121 -24.60 -33.32 -1.26
C TYR A 121 -25.96 -32.85 -1.85
N PRO A 122 -26.89 -33.74 -2.23
CA PRO A 122 -28.23 -33.35 -2.69
C PRO A 122 -29.06 -32.53 -1.69
N ASP A 123 -28.80 -32.65 -0.39
CA ASP A 123 -29.61 -32.05 0.68
C ASP A 123 -28.98 -30.74 1.21
N VAL A 124 -27.87 -30.33 0.61
CA VAL A 124 -27.04 -29.20 1.05
C VAL A 124 -26.93 -28.14 -0.03
N LEU A 125 -27.25 -26.90 0.36
CA LEU A 125 -26.78 -25.70 -0.33
C LEU A 125 -25.40 -25.32 0.21
N GLN A 126 -24.38 -25.40 -0.64
CA GLN A 126 -23.01 -25.04 -0.27
C GLN A 126 -22.78 -23.56 -0.58
N PHE A 127 -22.14 -22.80 0.32
CA PHE A 127 -21.65 -21.46 0.01
C PHE A 127 -20.18 -21.29 0.37
N ARG A 128 -19.49 -20.36 -0.27
CA ARG A 128 -18.08 -20.05 0.01
C ARG A 128 -17.96 -18.71 0.73
N LEU A 129 -17.03 -18.61 1.67
CA LEU A 129 -16.72 -17.37 2.37
C LEU A 129 -15.24 -17.40 2.78
N ASP A 130 -14.49 -16.36 2.42
CA ASP A 130 -13.10 -16.20 2.83
C ASP A 130 -13.04 -15.65 4.27
N ASP A 131 -11.88 -15.78 4.93
CA ASP A 131 -11.68 -15.43 6.34
C ASP A 131 -11.49 -13.93 6.63
N ASP A 132 -11.70 -13.10 5.62
CA ASP A 132 -11.69 -11.65 5.68
C ASP A 132 -12.93 -11.01 5.04
N ASP A 133 -13.93 -11.83 4.70
CA ASP A 133 -15.21 -11.42 4.13
C ASP A 133 -16.36 -11.62 5.13
N GLY A 134 -17.46 -10.91 4.92
CA GLY A 134 -18.67 -10.96 5.74
C GLY A 134 -19.95 -11.08 4.92
N LEU A 135 -21.02 -11.56 5.56
CA LEU A 135 -22.35 -11.71 4.96
C LEU A 135 -23.36 -10.81 5.66
N CYS A 136 -24.42 -10.40 4.96
CA CYS A 136 -25.51 -9.67 5.60
C CYS A 136 -26.23 -10.55 6.63
N ILE A 137 -26.83 -9.92 7.65
CA ILE A 137 -27.43 -10.60 8.81
C ILE A 137 -28.55 -11.60 8.47
N ASP A 138 -29.22 -11.45 7.33
CA ASP A 138 -30.33 -12.30 6.89
C ASP A 138 -29.94 -13.25 5.74
N PHE A 139 -28.64 -13.43 5.49
CA PHE A 139 -28.12 -14.23 4.39
C PHE A 139 -28.61 -15.69 4.44
N ILE A 140 -28.48 -16.36 5.59
CA ILE A 140 -28.82 -17.79 5.71
C ILE A 140 -30.31 -18.02 5.46
N GLU A 141 -31.17 -17.20 6.07
CA GLU A 141 -32.62 -17.25 5.92
C GLU A 141 -33.03 -17.10 4.45
N ARG A 142 -32.48 -16.09 3.76
CA ARG A 142 -32.75 -15.84 2.34
C ARG A 142 -32.27 -16.96 1.44
N MET A 143 -31.09 -17.50 1.72
CA MET A 143 -30.53 -18.60 0.94
C MET A 143 -31.35 -19.89 1.10
N LYS A 144 -31.84 -20.18 2.31
CA LYS A 144 -32.77 -21.30 2.54
C LYS A 144 -34.07 -21.12 1.77
N ALA A 145 -34.72 -19.97 1.91
CA ALA A 145 -35.99 -19.70 1.23
C ALA A 145 -35.85 -19.84 -0.29
N ALA A 146 -34.80 -19.27 -0.87
CA ALA A 146 -34.52 -19.40 -2.30
C ALA A 146 -34.19 -20.84 -2.73
N ALA A 147 -33.42 -21.57 -1.92
CA ALA A 147 -33.08 -22.96 -2.20
C ALA A 147 -34.29 -23.89 -2.11
N ASP A 148 -35.14 -23.73 -1.09
CA ASP A 148 -36.35 -24.53 -0.90
C ASP A 148 -37.37 -24.26 -2.02
N SER A 149 -37.42 -23.03 -2.55
CA SER A 149 -38.20 -22.72 -3.74
C SER A 149 -37.64 -23.32 -5.02
N ALA A 150 -36.31 -23.38 -5.18
CA ALA A 150 -35.68 -23.84 -6.42
C ALA A 150 -35.51 -25.37 -6.50
N ALA A 151 -35.38 -26.04 -5.36
CA ALA A 151 -35.08 -27.47 -5.29
C ALA A 151 -36.11 -28.41 -5.96
N PRO A 152 -37.43 -28.12 -5.94
CA PRO A 152 -38.41 -28.94 -6.65
C PRO A 152 -38.25 -28.90 -8.18
N GLU A 153 -37.74 -27.79 -8.73
CA GLU A 153 -37.63 -27.58 -10.18
C GLU A 153 -36.23 -27.88 -10.73
N HIS A 154 -35.20 -27.79 -9.88
CA HIS A 154 -33.81 -27.88 -10.30
C HIS A 154 -32.98 -28.81 -9.39
N GLU A 155 -32.43 -29.86 -9.98
CA GLU A 155 -31.45 -30.74 -9.30
C GLU A 155 -30.14 -29.99 -8.98
N ILE A 156 -29.70 -29.12 -9.90
CA ILE A 156 -28.50 -28.27 -9.75
C ILE A 156 -28.91 -26.83 -9.98
N PHE A 157 -28.59 -25.96 -9.03
CA PHE A 157 -28.80 -24.52 -9.15
C PHE A 157 -27.79 -23.76 -8.31
N THR A 158 -27.64 -22.48 -8.62
CA THR A 158 -26.67 -21.58 -8.01
C THR A 158 -27.36 -20.33 -7.50
N LEU A 159 -26.97 -19.87 -6.32
CA LEU A 159 -27.53 -18.68 -5.69
C LEU A 159 -26.43 -17.66 -5.43
N SER A 160 -26.76 -16.38 -5.51
CA SER A 160 -25.90 -15.31 -5.01
C SER A 160 -26.74 -14.14 -4.52
N MET A 161 -26.17 -13.33 -3.62
CA MET A 161 -26.70 -12.00 -3.34
C MET A 161 -26.09 -11.00 -4.32
N ARG A 162 -26.93 -10.14 -4.88
CA ARG A 162 -26.48 -9.03 -5.73
C ARG A 162 -25.87 -7.94 -4.87
N GLY A 163 -24.68 -7.53 -5.23
CA GLY A 163 -24.04 -6.37 -4.62
C GLY A 163 -23.06 -6.74 -3.51
N VAL A 164 -21.98 -5.97 -3.47
CA VAL A 164 -20.89 -6.13 -2.51
C VAL A 164 -20.49 -4.76 -1.99
N MET A 165 -20.42 -4.62 -0.67
CA MET A 165 -19.72 -3.53 -0.01
C MET A 165 -18.22 -3.86 -0.02
N PHE A 166 -17.51 -3.35 -1.01
CA PHE A 166 -16.08 -3.59 -1.20
C PHE A 166 -15.27 -2.51 -0.49
N CYS A 167 -14.55 -2.90 0.56
CA CYS A 167 -13.83 -2.00 1.45
C CYS A 167 -12.33 -2.11 1.20
N SER A 168 -11.73 -1.07 0.62
CA SER A 168 -10.29 -1.01 0.34
C SER A 168 -9.56 -0.16 1.38
N SER A 169 -8.89 -0.79 2.34
CA SER A 169 -8.15 -0.13 3.43
C SER A 169 -6.73 0.30 3.08
N GLY A 170 -6.29 0.05 1.83
CA GLY A 170 -4.97 0.48 1.32
C GLY A 170 -4.89 0.50 -0.22
N GLY A 171 -3.71 0.81 -0.76
CA GLY A 171 -3.43 0.76 -2.20
C GLY A 171 -3.73 2.04 -2.99
N ALA A 172 -3.87 1.92 -4.31
CA ALA A 172 -4.00 3.07 -5.23
C ALA A 172 -5.43 3.65 -5.33
N ALA A 173 -6.40 3.05 -4.64
CA ALA A 173 -7.80 3.47 -4.60
C ALA A 173 -8.44 3.10 -3.25
N PRO A 174 -8.01 3.71 -2.13
CA PRO A 174 -8.64 3.46 -0.83
C PRO A 174 -10.08 4.01 -0.82
N GLY A 175 -10.99 3.31 -0.17
CA GLY A 175 -12.39 3.72 -0.07
C GLY A 175 -13.36 2.55 0.06
N THR A 176 -14.60 2.89 0.33
CA THR A 176 -15.73 1.95 0.38
C THR A 176 -16.54 2.07 -0.90
N TYR A 177 -16.72 0.96 -1.59
CA TYR A 177 -17.39 0.93 -2.89
C TYR A 177 -18.59 0.00 -2.86
N HIS A 178 -19.69 0.43 -3.47
CA HIS A 178 -20.76 -0.46 -3.86
C HIS A 178 -20.38 -1.09 -5.21
N TRP A 179 -20.23 -2.41 -5.22
CA TRP A 179 -19.98 -3.17 -6.43
C TRP A 179 -21.23 -3.98 -6.77
N PRO A 180 -22.04 -3.61 -7.78
CA PRO A 180 -23.30 -4.28 -8.13
C PRO A 180 -23.09 -5.59 -8.90
N VAL A 181 -22.13 -6.39 -8.45
CA VAL A 181 -21.74 -7.67 -9.05
C VAL A 181 -22.64 -8.80 -8.57
N ASP A 182 -22.91 -9.74 -9.47
CA ASP A 182 -23.55 -11.00 -9.17
C ASP A 182 -22.47 -12.09 -9.06
N PHE A 183 -22.69 -13.08 -8.20
CA PHE A 183 -21.77 -14.22 -8.03
C PHE A 183 -20.32 -13.83 -7.68
N MET A 184 -20.14 -12.77 -6.89
CA MET A 184 -18.86 -12.57 -6.18
C MET A 184 -18.58 -13.78 -5.28
N SER A 185 -17.31 -14.07 -5.01
CA SER A 185 -16.91 -15.22 -4.19
C SER A 185 -17.65 -15.24 -2.85
N ALA A 186 -17.62 -14.15 -2.08
CA ALA A 186 -18.31 -14.03 -0.80
C ALA A 186 -19.82 -14.31 -0.93
N GLY A 187 -20.26 -15.45 -0.37
CA GLY A 187 -21.67 -15.83 -0.38
C GLY A 187 -22.18 -16.48 -1.67
N ALA A 188 -21.34 -16.66 -2.70
CA ALA A 188 -21.75 -17.47 -3.86
C ALA A 188 -22.03 -18.91 -3.43
N ALA A 189 -23.18 -19.43 -3.84
CA ALA A 189 -23.69 -20.71 -3.41
C ALA A 189 -24.10 -21.62 -4.57
N ILE A 190 -24.08 -22.93 -4.31
CA ILE A 190 -24.48 -23.97 -5.26
C ILE A 190 -25.09 -25.15 -4.50
N ARG A 191 -26.18 -25.68 -5.05
CA ARG A 191 -26.64 -27.05 -4.77
C ARG A 191 -26.17 -27.94 -5.92
N HIS A 192 -25.46 -29.02 -5.61
CA HIS A 192 -25.01 -29.98 -6.60
C HIS A 192 -25.03 -31.38 -5.98
N PRO A 193 -25.52 -32.43 -6.68
CA PRO A 193 -25.74 -33.76 -6.09
C PRO A 193 -24.46 -34.53 -5.71
N SER A 194 -23.26 -34.03 -6.02
CA SER A 194 -22.02 -34.82 -5.85
C SER A 194 -20.71 -34.04 -5.87
N LYS A 195 -20.73 -32.73 -6.19
CA LYS A 195 -19.51 -31.92 -6.38
C LYS A 195 -19.41 -30.83 -5.34
N SER A 196 -18.18 -30.55 -4.94
CA SER A 196 -17.84 -29.42 -4.07
C SER A 196 -17.92 -28.10 -4.86
N ILE A 197 -18.37 -27.04 -4.18
CA ILE A 197 -18.35 -25.68 -4.70
C ILE A 197 -16.96 -25.22 -5.21
N TYR A 198 -15.87 -25.73 -4.62
CA TYR A 198 -14.49 -25.39 -5.03
C TYR A 198 -14.05 -26.05 -6.34
N GLN A 199 -14.87 -26.93 -6.91
CA GLN A 199 -14.63 -27.47 -8.26
C GLN A 199 -15.09 -26.49 -9.35
N PHE A 200 -15.71 -25.37 -8.97
CA PHE A 200 -16.23 -24.36 -9.89
C PHE A 200 -15.75 -22.95 -9.49
N GLY A 201 -15.21 -22.21 -10.45
CA GLY A 201 -14.99 -20.77 -10.30
C GLY A 201 -16.31 -20.03 -10.08
N HIS A 202 -16.35 -19.03 -9.19
CA HIS A 202 -17.60 -18.41 -8.73
C HIS A 202 -18.43 -17.79 -9.88
N PHE A 203 -17.80 -17.05 -10.79
CA PHE A 203 -18.48 -16.56 -12.01
C PHE A 203 -18.86 -17.68 -12.98
N GLY A 204 -18.06 -18.74 -13.05
CA GLY A 204 -18.29 -19.86 -13.97
C GLY A 204 -19.43 -20.78 -13.54
N MET A 205 -19.93 -20.69 -12.29
CA MET A 205 -21.10 -21.44 -11.85
C MET A 205 -22.38 -20.92 -12.51
N ALA A 206 -22.57 -19.60 -12.51
CA ALA A 206 -23.74 -18.94 -13.09
C ALA A 206 -23.85 -19.11 -14.61
N GLN A 207 -22.74 -19.40 -15.28
CA GLN A 207 -22.70 -19.71 -16.72
C GLN A 207 -23.06 -21.16 -17.03
N ARG A 208 -22.95 -22.06 -16.05
CA ARG A 208 -23.07 -23.52 -16.25
C ARG A 208 -24.39 -24.08 -15.73
N PHE A 209 -24.98 -23.44 -14.73
CA PHE A 209 -26.14 -23.92 -14.02
C PHE A 209 -27.17 -22.80 -13.87
N PRO A 210 -28.47 -23.13 -13.67
CA PRO A 210 -29.48 -22.14 -13.31
C PRO A 210 -28.99 -21.22 -12.19
N ALA A 211 -29.15 -19.91 -12.41
CA ALA A 211 -28.60 -18.88 -11.56
C ALA A 211 -29.73 -17.99 -11.02
N ILE A 212 -29.85 -17.94 -9.70
CA ILE A 212 -30.84 -17.12 -9.00
C ILE A 212 -30.07 -16.05 -8.23
N VAL A 213 -30.43 -14.79 -8.47
CA VAL A 213 -29.76 -13.63 -7.87
C VAL A 213 -30.76 -12.93 -6.95
N LEU A 214 -30.45 -12.93 -5.66
CA LEU A 214 -31.27 -12.31 -4.63
C LEU A 214 -30.88 -10.83 -4.47
N THR A 215 -31.86 -9.94 -4.42
CA THR A 215 -31.67 -8.50 -4.24
C THR A 215 -32.01 -8.05 -2.82
N GLY A 216 -31.60 -6.83 -2.45
CA GLY A 216 -31.94 -6.22 -1.16
C GLY A 216 -31.09 -6.69 0.04
N GLY A 217 -29.99 -7.40 -0.22
CA GLY A 217 -28.91 -7.71 0.72
C GLY A 217 -27.58 -7.70 -0.03
N MET A 218 -26.45 -7.71 0.68
CA MET A 218 -25.13 -7.64 0.08
C MET A 218 -24.07 -8.37 0.92
N ALA A 219 -22.98 -8.77 0.28
CA ALA A 219 -21.80 -9.27 0.98
C ALA A 219 -20.82 -8.13 1.29
N LEU A 220 -19.96 -8.32 2.28
CA LEU A 220 -18.84 -7.44 2.58
C LEU A 220 -17.54 -8.12 2.14
N VAL A 221 -16.72 -7.40 1.38
CA VAL A 221 -15.40 -7.88 0.95
C VAL A 221 -14.34 -6.88 1.38
N SER A 222 -13.29 -7.36 2.05
CA SER A 222 -12.19 -6.50 2.47
C SER A 222 -10.97 -6.63 1.56
N HIS A 223 -10.27 -5.50 1.34
CA HIS A 223 -9.06 -5.44 0.53
C HIS A 223 -8.00 -4.57 1.22
N ASN A 224 -6.95 -5.20 1.76
CA ASN A 224 -5.93 -4.52 2.57
C ASN A 224 -4.56 -4.43 1.86
N GLY A 225 -4.51 -4.73 0.56
CA GLY A 225 -3.29 -4.69 -0.26
C GLY A 225 -2.38 -5.91 -0.12
N THR A 226 -2.72 -6.88 0.74
CA THR A 226 -2.05 -8.19 0.81
C THR A 226 -2.81 -9.29 0.05
N ASN A 227 -4.02 -9.00 -0.44
CA ASN A 227 -4.82 -9.92 -1.24
C ASN A 227 -4.21 -10.13 -2.65
N ASP A 228 -4.48 -11.29 -3.26
CA ASP A 228 -3.90 -11.69 -4.56
C ASP A 228 -4.40 -10.87 -5.77
N THR A 229 -5.44 -10.04 -5.57
CA THR A 229 -6.08 -9.24 -6.63
C THR A 229 -5.64 -7.79 -6.53
N ALA A 230 -5.03 -7.24 -7.58
CA ALA A 230 -4.70 -5.82 -7.61
C ALA A 230 -5.97 -4.95 -7.66
N PHE A 231 -6.04 -3.91 -6.82
CA PHE A 231 -7.12 -2.94 -6.80
C PHE A 231 -6.59 -1.52 -7.07
N ASN A 232 -7.18 -0.84 -8.04
CA ASN A 232 -6.80 0.52 -8.48
C ASN A 232 -7.95 1.20 -9.24
N ALA A 233 -7.79 2.48 -9.57
CA ALA A 233 -8.81 3.27 -10.28
C ALA A 233 -9.25 2.67 -11.63
N HIS A 234 -8.38 1.96 -12.35
CA HIS A 234 -8.79 1.26 -13.58
C HIS A 234 -9.71 0.07 -13.28
N VAL A 235 -9.41 -0.70 -12.24
CA VAL A 235 -10.24 -1.83 -11.79
C VAL A 235 -11.61 -1.35 -11.33
N VAL A 236 -11.67 -0.26 -10.55
CA VAL A 236 -12.92 0.38 -10.10
C VAL A 236 -13.81 0.71 -11.30
N ARG A 237 -13.26 1.39 -12.32
CA ARG A 237 -14.01 1.73 -13.54
C ARG A 237 -14.43 0.49 -14.33
N LYS A 238 -13.52 -0.45 -14.56
CA LYS A 238 -13.79 -1.68 -15.34
C LYS A 238 -14.90 -2.52 -14.71
N ARG A 239 -15.00 -2.51 -13.38
CA ARG A 239 -15.97 -3.30 -12.61
C ARG A 239 -17.25 -2.54 -12.29
N ALA A 240 -17.40 -1.30 -12.78
CA ALA A 240 -18.52 -0.42 -12.48
C ALA A 240 -18.78 -0.29 -10.96
N MET A 241 -17.70 -0.12 -10.20
CA MET A 241 -17.78 0.07 -8.75
C MET A 241 -18.01 1.54 -8.44
N GLU A 242 -19.02 1.81 -7.63
CA GLU A 242 -19.46 3.16 -7.24
C GLU A 242 -18.90 3.47 -5.86
N LEU A 243 -18.25 4.62 -5.70
CA LEU A 243 -17.75 5.04 -4.39
C LEU A 243 -18.94 5.45 -3.51
N MET A 244 -19.07 4.83 -2.34
CA MET A 244 -20.14 5.13 -1.41
C MET A 244 -19.83 6.41 -0.63
N GLY A 245 -20.83 7.28 -0.51
CA GLY A 245 -20.75 8.43 0.41
C GLY A 245 -20.73 7.96 1.88
N PRO A 246 -20.26 8.78 2.84
CA PRO A 246 -20.24 8.39 4.26
C PRO A 246 -21.59 7.95 4.80
N GLN A 247 -22.65 8.70 4.49
CA GLN A 247 -24.02 8.38 4.89
C GLN A 247 -24.52 7.07 4.27
N GLU A 248 -24.31 6.88 2.97
CA GLU A 248 -24.71 5.65 2.26
C GLU A 248 -24.02 4.41 2.83
N ALA A 249 -22.72 4.52 3.13
CA ALA A 249 -21.95 3.45 3.75
C ALA A 249 -22.41 3.17 5.19
N GLU A 250 -22.77 4.19 5.96
CA GLU A 250 -23.32 4.04 7.30
C GLU A 250 -24.69 3.36 7.29
N GLU A 251 -25.58 3.76 6.37
CA GLU A 251 -26.88 3.13 6.16
C GLU A 251 -26.73 1.67 5.73
N ALA A 252 -25.79 1.36 4.81
CA ALA A 252 -25.49 0.00 4.40
C ALA A 252 -24.95 -0.86 5.55
N ILE A 253 -24.04 -0.32 6.38
CA ILE A 253 -23.54 -1.00 7.58
C ILE A 253 -24.68 -1.24 8.57
N ALA A 254 -25.46 -0.21 8.90
CA ALA A 254 -26.55 -0.33 9.86
C ALA A 254 -27.59 -1.37 9.41
N ARG A 255 -27.88 -1.41 8.11
CA ARG A 255 -28.87 -2.32 7.53
C ARG A 255 -28.38 -3.76 7.38
N HIS A 256 -27.18 -3.94 6.85
CA HIS A 256 -26.69 -5.26 6.44
C HIS A 256 -25.65 -5.85 7.38
N PHE A 257 -24.83 -5.00 8.00
CA PHE A 257 -23.68 -5.41 8.81
C PHE A 257 -23.66 -4.77 10.22
N PRO A 258 -24.78 -4.73 10.98
CA PRO A 258 -24.84 -4.06 12.29
C PRO A 258 -23.93 -4.69 13.34
N PHE A 259 -23.40 -5.89 13.08
CA PHE A 259 -22.45 -6.60 13.94
C PHE A 259 -21.01 -6.08 13.84
N LEU A 260 -20.70 -5.20 12.89
CA LEU A 260 -19.34 -4.65 12.74
C LEU A 260 -18.99 -3.77 13.93
N SER A 261 -18.14 -4.31 14.81
CA SER A 261 -17.52 -3.55 15.89
C SER A 261 -16.60 -2.44 15.34
N THR A 262 -16.22 -1.49 16.19
CA THR A 262 -15.20 -0.48 15.87
C THR A 262 -13.92 -1.14 15.33
N THR A 263 -13.48 -2.26 15.93
CA THR A 263 -12.32 -3.02 15.43
C THR A 263 -12.55 -3.55 14.01
N ALA A 264 -13.73 -4.10 13.72
CA ALA A 264 -14.07 -4.60 12.39
C ALA A 264 -14.10 -3.47 11.35
N LYS A 265 -14.73 -2.34 11.70
CA LYS A 265 -14.77 -1.13 10.86
C LYS A 265 -13.38 -0.57 10.57
N ARG A 266 -12.44 -0.67 11.52
CA ARG A 266 -11.02 -0.32 11.32
C ARG A 266 -10.31 -1.27 10.37
N LEU A 267 -10.53 -2.58 10.50
CA LEU A 267 -9.91 -3.60 9.64
C LEU A 267 -10.30 -3.42 8.17
N ILE A 268 -11.55 -3.07 7.90
CA ILE A 268 -12.05 -2.80 6.55
C ILE A 268 -11.71 -1.37 6.07
N GLY A 269 -11.09 -0.55 6.91
CA GLY A 269 -10.70 0.83 6.59
C GLY A 269 -11.87 1.80 6.49
N TYR A 270 -13.04 1.44 7.04
CA TYR A 270 -14.22 2.30 7.12
C TYR A 270 -14.06 3.34 8.23
N GLU A 271 -13.73 2.88 9.44
CA GLU A 271 -13.22 3.75 10.50
C GLU A 271 -11.71 3.78 10.39
N LYS A 272 -11.09 4.95 10.55
CA LYS A 272 -9.65 4.97 10.82
C LYS A 272 -9.45 4.37 12.20
N ALA A 273 -8.32 3.71 12.42
CA ALA A 273 -7.92 3.43 13.79
C ALA A 273 -8.02 4.74 14.57
N GLU A 274 -8.89 4.80 15.58
CA GLU A 274 -8.65 5.77 16.63
C GLU A 274 -7.34 5.28 17.24
N ASP A 275 -6.26 5.98 16.90
CA ASP A 275 -5.15 6.09 17.82
C ASP A 275 -5.79 6.50 19.13
N ASP A 276 -5.70 5.63 20.13
CA ASP A 276 -6.05 5.92 21.50
C ASP A 276 -5.14 7.05 21.97
N GLU A 277 -5.46 8.30 21.62
CA GLU A 277 -4.87 9.51 22.17
C GLU A 277 -5.71 10.76 21.80
N THR A 278 -6.24 11.37 22.85
CA THR A 278 -6.57 12.79 22.99
C THR A 278 -5.75 13.73 22.09
N LYS A 279 -6.39 14.46 21.16
CA LYS A 279 -5.71 15.42 20.23
C LYS A 279 -4.65 14.71 19.36
N PRO A 280 -4.28 15.22 18.17
CA PRO A 280 -3.07 14.72 17.53
C PRO A 280 -1.94 14.78 18.58
N PRO A 281 -1.16 13.70 18.83
CA PRO A 281 -0.05 13.77 19.75
C PRO A 281 0.76 14.99 19.40
N ALA A 282 1.10 15.78 20.42
CA ALA A 282 1.98 16.92 20.27
C ALA A 282 3.14 16.49 19.36
N PRO A 283 3.48 17.28 18.32
CA PRO A 283 4.60 16.96 17.45
C PRO A 283 5.82 16.61 18.30
N ARG A 284 6.66 15.68 17.83
CA ARG A 284 7.80 15.22 18.63
C ARG A 284 8.70 16.38 19.01
N TRP A 285 8.83 17.37 18.13
CA TRP A 285 9.56 18.59 18.42
C TRP A 285 9.02 19.37 19.62
N LEU A 286 7.72 19.37 19.84
CA LEU A 286 7.11 20.06 20.96
C LEU A 286 7.44 19.31 22.26
N ALA A 287 7.37 17.98 22.25
CA ALA A 287 7.85 17.17 23.36
C ALA A 287 9.36 17.37 23.61
N ASP A 288 10.18 17.43 22.56
CA ASP A 288 11.61 17.65 22.68
C ASP A 288 11.96 18.97 23.36
N LEU A 289 11.28 20.05 22.95
CA LEU A 289 11.51 21.38 23.51
C LEU A 289 10.98 21.53 24.94
N MET A 290 10.00 20.72 25.37
CA MET A 290 9.37 20.85 26.69
C MET A 290 9.84 19.81 27.71
N THR A 291 9.84 18.53 27.37
CA THR A 291 9.87 17.44 28.35
C THR A 291 11.12 16.56 28.26
N THR A 292 11.71 16.38 27.08
CA THR A 292 12.89 15.50 26.91
C THR A 292 14.19 16.15 27.42
N LYS A 293 15.35 15.51 27.20
CA LYS A 293 16.67 16.12 27.44
C LYS A 293 17.08 17.17 26.39
N HIS A 294 16.35 17.29 25.29
CA HIS A 294 16.68 18.13 24.12
C HIS A 294 15.91 19.47 24.11
N ARG A 295 15.78 20.11 25.28
CA ARG A 295 14.98 21.34 25.53
C ARG A 295 15.57 22.63 24.95
N LYS A 296 16.48 22.52 24.00
CA LYS A 296 17.13 23.65 23.34
C LYS A 296 16.66 23.72 21.89
N GLY A 297 16.22 24.90 21.46
CA GLY A 297 15.73 25.13 20.12
C GLY A 297 14.79 26.33 20.06
N PHE A 298 14.15 26.53 18.92
CA PHE A 298 13.22 27.64 18.71
C PHE A 298 12.10 27.24 17.74
N PHE A 299 10.99 27.98 17.82
CA PHE A 299 9.91 27.94 16.84
C PHE A 299 9.58 29.38 16.43
N ILE A 300 9.87 29.74 15.18
CA ILE A 300 9.54 31.05 14.59
C ILE A 300 8.37 30.83 13.64
N SER A 301 7.30 31.59 13.80
CA SER A 301 6.10 31.49 12.94
C SER A 301 5.91 32.76 12.14
N GLY A 302 5.64 32.60 10.84
CA GLY A 302 5.08 33.65 9.99
C GLY A 302 3.70 33.25 9.46
N ASP A 303 3.16 34.06 8.56
CA ASP A 303 1.82 33.84 7.99
C ASP A 303 1.75 32.61 7.07
N SER A 304 2.84 32.34 6.34
CA SER A 304 2.90 31.30 5.31
C SER A 304 3.91 30.18 5.61
N PHE A 305 4.68 30.29 6.71
CA PHE A 305 5.77 29.39 7.06
C PHE A 305 5.96 29.26 8.57
N ALA A 306 6.78 28.29 8.97
CA ALA A 306 7.42 28.29 10.27
C ALA A 306 8.83 27.69 10.19
N LEU A 307 9.71 28.12 11.09
CA LEU A 307 11.02 27.52 11.32
C LEU A 307 10.99 26.80 12.66
N GLN A 308 11.29 25.51 12.64
CA GLN A 308 11.33 24.68 13.85
C GLN A 308 12.75 24.14 14.02
N HIS A 309 13.43 24.54 15.08
CA HIS A 309 14.76 24.04 15.42
C HIS A 309 14.73 23.21 16.70
N THR A 310 15.37 22.04 16.68
CA THR A 310 15.69 21.25 17.88
C THR A 310 17.20 20.97 17.90
N HIS A 311 17.87 21.39 18.98
CA HIS A 311 19.29 21.22 19.18
C HIS A 311 19.60 19.90 19.91
N ARG A 312 20.37 19.01 19.26
CA ARG A 312 20.85 17.74 19.82
C ARG A 312 22.37 17.65 19.94
N GLY A 313 23.07 18.67 19.47
CA GLY A 313 24.53 18.76 19.45
C GLY A 313 25.03 19.53 18.22
N SER A 314 26.33 19.83 18.18
CA SER A 314 26.95 20.64 17.13
C SER A 314 27.59 19.81 16.00
N THR A 315 27.43 18.49 15.98
CA THR A 315 28.05 17.64 14.94
C THR A 315 27.43 17.89 13.56
N THR A 316 26.09 17.81 13.47
CA THR A 316 25.36 17.92 12.21
C THR A 316 24.05 18.66 12.44
N LEU A 317 23.82 19.70 11.64
CA LEU A 317 22.52 20.34 11.45
C LEU A 317 21.88 19.81 10.17
N TYR A 318 20.74 19.16 10.31
CA TYR A 318 19.93 18.66 9.22
C TYR A 318 18.79 19.65 8.93
N VAL A 319 18.95 20.44 7.87
CA VAL A 319 17.98 21.43 7.42
C VAL A 319 17.08 20.80 6.38
N THR A 320 15.78 20.90 6.59
CA THR A 320 14.78 20.19 5.79
C THR A 320 13.69 21.12 5.34
N PHE A 321 13.27 20.96 4.08
CA PHE A 321 12.26 21.80 3.47
C PHE A 321 11.03 20.98 3.11
N ASP A 322 9.86 21.49 3.50
CA ASP A 322 8.59 20.85 3.20
C ASP A 322 8.32 20.72 1.69
N ASN A 323 7.57 19.68 1.34
CA ASN A 323 7.10 19.46 -0.03
C ASN A 323 5.60 19.79 -0.16
N LEU A 324 5.05 19.72 -1.37
CA LEU A 324 3.64 20.01 -1.63
C LEU A 324 2.66 19.09 -0.87
N SER A 325 3.07 17.87 -0.50
CA SER A 325 2.24 17.00 0.35
C SER A 325 2.18 17.51 1.79
N SER A 326 3.29 18.05 2.32
CA SER A 326 3.34 18.66 3.65
C SER A 326 2.45 19.92 3.74
N VAL A 327 2.42 20.72 2.66
CA VAL A 327 1.55 21.90 2.55
C VAL A 327 0.07 21.51 2.61
N ARG A 328 -0.29 20.33 2.09
CA ARG A 328 -1.67 19.80 2.08
C ARG A 328 -2.02 18.99 3.33
N ALA A 329 -1.16 18.98 4.35
CA ALA A 329 -1.43 18.25 5.59
C ALA A 329 -2.69 18.80 6.28
N PRO A 330 -3.54 17.93 6.86
CA PRO A 330 -4.78 18.36 7.51
C PRO A 330 -4.55 19.19 8.78
N SER A 331 -3.39 19.03 9.42
CA SER A 331 -2.97 19.79 10.60
C SER A 331 -1.68 20.57 10.32
N ARG A 332 -1.65 21.82 10.79
CA ARG A 332 -0.42 22.64 10.84
C ARG A 332 0.46 22.26 12.04
N LEU A 333 -0.14 21.69 13.09
CA LEU A 333 0.57 21.17 14.25
C LEU A 333 1.10 19.77 13.89
N ARG A 334 2.30 19.73 13.31
CA ARG A 334 2.96 18.51 12.83
C ARG A 334 4.48 18.62 12.94
N ASP A 335 5.15 17.50 12.73
CA ASP A 335 6.59 17.49 12.53
C ASP A 335 6.98 18.09 11.18
N PRO A 336 8.14 18.78 11.09
CA PRO A 336 8.76 19.09 9.82
C PRO A 336 9.15 17.81 9.06
N TRP A 337 9.22 17.90 7.73
CA TRP A 337 9.71 16.79 6.90
C TRP A 337 11.11 16.35 7.36
N GLY A 338 11.34 15.06 7.58
CA GLY A 338 12.65 14.55 8.01
C GLY A 338 12.96 14.67 9.51
N TYR A 339 12.07 15.24 10.35
CA TYR A 339 12.28 15.38 11.80
C TYR A 339 12.66 14.06 12.48
N GLY A 340 11.84 13.04 12.28
CA GLY A 340 12.05 11.72 12.88
C GLY A 340 13.33 11.02 12.40
N PHE A 341 13.85 11.40 11.24
CA PHE A 341 15.14 10.89 10.78
C PHE A 341 16.28 11.56 11.55
N ALA A 342 16.27 12.89 11.67
CA ALA A 342 17.25 13.64 12.46
C ALA A 342 17.27 13.18 13.93
N GLU A 343 16.08 13.00 14.53
CA GLU A 343 15.91 12.42 15.86
C GLU A 343 16.63 11.07 16.01
N LYS A 344 16.37 10.12 15.10
CA LYS A 344 17.01 8.80 15.12
C LYS A 344 18.53 8.84 14.91
N GLN A 345 19.05 9.86 14.23
CA GLN A 345 20.49 10.04 14.06
C GLN A 345 21.14 10.83 15.22
N GLY A 346 20.35 11.39 16.14
CA GLY A 346 20.84 12.32 17.16
C GLY A 346 21.35 13.64 16.58
N TRP A 347 20.92 14.02 15.38
CA TRP A 347 21.31 15.27 14.72
C TRP A 347 20.44 16.43 15.18
N SER A 348 21.02 17.64 15.20
CA SER A 348 20.23 18.85 15.33
C SER A 348 19.41 19.05 14.06
N GLY A 349 18.16 19.45 14.19
CA GLY A 349 17.25 19.64 13.05
C GLY A 349 16.82 21.10 12.92
N LEU A 350 16.75 21.61 11.68
CA LEU A 350 16.00 22.83 11.35
C LEU A 350 14.98 22.48 10.25
N GLY A 351 13.71 22.40 10.64
CA GLY A 351 12.61 22.23 9.71
C GLY A 351 12.10 23.57 9.20
N VAL A 352 12.06 23.73 7.88
CA VAL A 352 11.43 24.87 7.20
C VAL A 352 10.07 24.42 6.71
N LEU A 353 9.05 24.76 7.49
CA LEU A 353 7.66 24.42 7.21
C LEU A 353 7.06 25.42 6.24
N SER A 354 6.23 24.92 5.34
CA SER A 354 5.45 25.76 4.44
C SER A 354 3.97 25.46 4.57
N TYR A 355 3.16 26.51 4.67
CA TYR A 355 1.69 26.45 4.77
C TYR A 355 1.00 26.81 3.45
N ARG A 356 1.77 27.21 2.42
CA ARG A 356 1.26 27.52 1.08
C ARG A 356 2.22 26.97 0.02
N PRO A 357 1.74 26.60 -1.18
CA PRO A 357 2.61 26.13 -2.26
C PRO A 357 3.30 27.31 -2.97
N ASN A 358 3.95 28.19 -2.19
CA ASN A 358 4.59 29.45 -2.60
C ASN A 358 6.06 29.27 -2.96
N TRP A 359 6.56 28.03 -2.98
CA TRP A 359 7.94 27.72 -3.36
C TRP A 359 8.97 28.45 -2.50
N PHE A 360 8.65 28.73 -1.23
CA PHE A 360 9.53 29.47 -0.31
C PHE A 360 9.91 30.87 -0.82
N ARG A 361 9.13 31.42 -1.78
CA ARG A 361 9.24 32.79 -2.30
C ARG A 361 8.43 33.75 -1.42
N ASP A 362 8.70 33.72 -0.12
CA ASP A 362 8.09 34.60 0.86
C ASP A 362 9.19 35.45 1.51
N ASP A 363 9.11 36.78 1.35
CA ASP A 363 10.16 37.70 1.79
C ASP A 363 10.39 37.63 3.30
N SER A 364 9.34 37.38 4.09
CA SER A 364 9.46 37.26 5.54
C SER A 364 10.17 35.97 5.95
N LEU A 365 9.92 34.86 5.25
CA LEU A 365 10.69 33.63 5.42
C LEU A 365 12.17 33.86 5.05
N ILE A 366 12.42 34.46 3.89
CA ILE A 366 13.77 34.72 3.40
C ILE A 366 14.54 35.57 4.41
N SER A 367 13.92 36.65 4.90
CA SER A 367 14.53 37.52 5.91
C SER A 367 14.86 36.78 7.21
N GLU A 368 13.98 35.90 7.70
CA GLU A 368 14.27 35.10 8.90
C GLU A 368 15.44 34.12 8.69
N LEU A 369 15.52 33.48 7.53
CA LEU A 369 16.64 32.59 7.19
C LEU A 369 17.96 33.37 7.06
N GLU A 370 17.93 34.58 6.48
CA GLU A 370 19.09 35.47 6.41
C GLU A 370 19.54 35.96 7.78
N LYS A 371 18.61 36.27 8.70
CA LYS A 371 18.94 36.60 10.09
C LYS A 371 19.65 35.44 10.80
N LEU A 372 19.19 34.20 10.59
CA LEU A 372 19.88 33.02 11.12
C LEU A 372 21.30 32.89 10.54
N SER A 373 21.46 33.12 9.24
CA SER A 373 22.79 33.13 8.62
C SER A 373 23.69 34.21 9.22
N ALA A 374 23.20 35.45 9.30
CA ALA A 374 23.94 36.60 9.79
C ALA A 374 24.30 36.49 11.29
N SER A 375 23.50 35.78 12.09
CA SER A 375 23.80 35.54 13.51
C SER A 375 24.86 34.46 13.74
N GLY A 376 25.30 33.76 12.69
CA GLY A 376 26.27 32.66 12.79
C GLY A 376 25.65 31.31 13.15
N PHE A 377 24.31 31.18 13.16
CA PHE A 377 23.62 29.95 13.55
C PHE A 377 24.12 28.71 12.80
N PHE A 378 24.28 28.78 11.47
CA PHE A 378 24.77 27.65 10.68
C PHE A 378 26.23 27.30 10.98
N ALA A 379 27.04 28.28 11.37
CA ALA A 379 28.47 28.11 11.66
C ALA A 379 28.72 27.42 13.01
N GLU A 380 27.71 27.32 13.89
CA GLU A 380 27.81 26.57 15.15
C GLU A 380 27.94 25.06 14.95
N PHE A 381 27.60 24.56 13.75
CA PHE A 381 27.59 23.13 13.43
C PHE A 381 28.79 22.75 12.56
N ARG A 382 29.45 21.63 12.88
CA ARG A 382 30.56 21.11 12.08
C ARG A 382 30.12 20.76 10.65
N LYS A 383 28.89 20.28 10.48
CA LYS A 383 28.30 19.98 9.18
C LYS A 383 26.88 20.52 9.10
N VAL A 384 26.55 21.07 7.94
CA VAL A 384 25.20 21.51 7.60
C VAL A 384 24.74 20.73 6.37
N VAL A 385 23.60 20.07 6.48
CA VAL A 385 23.02 19.26 5.40
C VAL A 385 21.64 19.80 5.04
N PHE A 386 21.49 20.33 3.83
CA PHE A 386 20.22 20.82 3.29
C PHE A 386 19.56 19.71 2.48
N CYS A 387 18.30 19.38 2.80
CA CYS A 387 17.63 18.25 2.18
C CYS A 387 16.16 18.54 1.86
N GLY A 388 15.71 18.11 0.69
CA GLY A 388 14.32 18.26 0.31
C GLY A 388 13.96 17.57 -1.01
N THR A 389 12.65 17.55 -1.32
CA THR A 389 12.13 16.95 -2.56
C THR A 389 11.19 17.89 -3.31
N SER A 390 11.28 17.89 -4.64
CA SER A 390 10.48 18.76 -5.52
C SER A 390 10.62 20.23 -5.09
N MET A 391 9.54 20.88 -4.66
CA MET A 391 9.54 22.22 -4.07
C MET A 391 10.56 22.38 -2.93
N GLY A 392 10.67 21.39 -2.04
CA GLY A 392 11.68 21.40 -0.97
C GLY A 392 13.10 21.12 -1.51
N GLY A 393 13.21 20.41 -2.63
CA GLY A 393 14.48 20.19 -3.33
C GLY A 393 15.00 21.47 -3.97
N TYR A 394 14.10 22.29 -4.55
CA TYR A 394 14.41 23.65 -4.97
C TYR A 394 14.96 24.45 -3.79
N ALA A 395 14.26 24.50 -2.66
CA ALA A 395 14.69 25.26 -1.49
C ALA A 395 16.02 24.78 -0.91
N ALA A 396 16.25 23.47 -0.85
CA ALA A 396 17.53 22.90 -0.41
C ALA A 396 18.71 23.36 -1.29
N CYS A 397 18.49 23.53 -2.60
CA CYS A 397 19.49 24.06 -3.52
C CYS A 397 19.60 25.59 -3.45
N ALA A 398 18.46 26.28 -3.40
CA ALA A 398 18.36 27.74 -3.45
C ALA A 398 18.92 28.40 -2.20
N PHE A 399 18.74 27.81 -1.02
CA PHE A 399 19.23 28.40 0.22
C PHE A 399 20.65 27.97 0.59
N ALA A 400 21.33 27.16 -0.24
CA ALA A 400 22.66 26.64 0.05
C ALA A 400 23.70 27.74 0.38
N SER A 401 23.54 28.93 -0.19
CA SER A 401 24.39 30.11 0.07
C SER A 401 24.26 30.69 1.48
N LEU A 402 23.20 30.37 2.23
CA LEU A 402 23.07 30.72 3.66
C LEU A 402 24.03 29.93 4.57
N ALA A 403 24.55 28.79 4.08
CA ALA A 403 25.53 27.98 4.79
C ALA A 403 26.62 27.52 3.82
N PRO A 404 27.56 28.40 3.42
CA PRO A 404 28.63 28.05 2.50
C PRO A 404 29.41 26.80 2.96
N GLY A 405 29.69 25.88 2.04
CA GLY A 405 30.31 24.59 2.35
C GLY A 405 29.34 23.49 2.81
N CYS A 406 28.03 23.76 2.88
CA CYS A 406 27.03 22.74 3.22
C CYS A 406 26.98 21.56 2.21
N THR A 407 26.36 20.47 2.64
CA THR A 407 25.98 19.36 1.77
C THR A 407 24.52 19.51 1.35
N VAL A 408 24.23 19.48 0.05
CA VAL A 408 22.86 19.52 -0.48
C VAL A 408 22.44 18.12 -0.93
N ILE A 409 21.25 17.67 -0.56
CA ILE A 409 20.63 16.43 -1.01
C ILE A 409 19.24 16.75 -1.56
N ALA A 410 19.13 16.78 -2.89
CA ALA A 410 17.92 17.23 -3.56
C ALA A 410 17.29 16.11 -4.39
N PHE A 411 16.02 15.81 -4.12
CA PHE A 411 15.25 14.75 -4.77
C PHE A 411 14.25 15.33 -5.77
N SER A 412 14.47 15.10 -7.06
CA SER A 412 13.71 15.69 -8.17
C SER A 412 13.50 17.20 -8.03
N PRO A 413 14.56 17.99 -7.79
CA PRO A 413 14.41 19.43 -7.57
C PRO A 413 14.04 20.17 -8.87
N GLN A 414 13.28 21.24 -8.71
CA GLN A 414 13.28 22.34 -9.67
C GLN A 414 14.48 23.25 -9.38
N SER A 415 15.11 23.77 -10.43
CA SER A 415 16.17 24.80 -10.28
C SER A 415 15.59 26.21 -10.10
N THR A 416 14.45 26.47 -10.74
CA THR A 416 13.68 27.71 -10.72
C THR A 416 12.36 27.43 -11.44
N LEU A 417 11.31 28.24 -11.21
CA LEU A 417 10.11 28.25 -12.07
C LEU A 417 9.88 29.64 -12.71
N ASP A 418 10.92 30.48 -12.75
CA ASP A 418 10.95 31.64 -13.62
C ASP A 418 10.73 31.20 -15.07
N ARG A 419 9.68 31.73 -15.72
CA ARG A 419 9.32 31.39 -17.10
C ARG A 419 10.42 31.78 -18.10
N SER A 420 11.26 32.77 -17.79
CA SER A 420 12.37 33.18 -18.66
C SER A 420 13.47 32.11 -18.75
N LEU A 421 13.64 31.30 -17.70
CA LEU A 421 14.69 30.27 -17.58
C LEU A 421 14.15 28.84 -17.69
N ALA A 422 12.93 28.63 -17.22
CA ALA A 422 12.29 27.34 -17.07
C ALA A 422 10.86 27.32 -17.66
N GLY A 423 10.57 28.15 -18.67
CA GLY A 423 9.27 28.18 -19.35
C GLY A 423 8.84 26.86 -20.01
N TRP A 424 9.71 25.85 -20.01
CA TRP A 424 9.42 24.48 -20.45
C TRP A 424 8.85 23.57 -19.34
N ASP A 425 8.81 23.99 -18.07
CA ASP A 425 8.15 23.25 -16.99
C ASP A 425 6.84 23.93 -16.58
N GLU A 426 5.72 23.42 -17.10
CA GLU A 426 4.38 23.95 -16.85
C GLU A 426 3.64 23.20 -15.73
N ARG A 427 4.29 22.25 -15.05
CA ARG A 427 3.64 21.33 -14.11
C ARG A 427 3.09 22.03 -12.87
N TYR A 428 3.62 23.21 -12.52
CA TYR A 428 3.36 23.87 -11.23
C TYR A 428 2.87 25.31 -11.36
N ARG A 429 1.56 25.49 -11.60
CA ARG A 429 0.94 26.81 -11.77
C ARG A 429 1.24 27.79 -10.63
N THR A 430 1.22 27.34 -9.37
CA THR A 430 1.51 28.23 -8.23
C THR A 430 2.96 28.68 -8.17
N GLY A 431 3.88 27.85 -8.65
CA GLY A 431 5.29 28.20 -8.75
C GLY A 431 5.55 29.14 -9.92
N SER A 432 4.97 28.87 -11.09
CA SER A 432 5.07 29.76 -12.25
C SER A 432 4.37 31.13 -12.05
N ALA A 433 3.60 31.28 -10.96
CA ALA A 433 2.94 32.53 -10.56
C ALA A 433 3.60 33.21 -9.34
N ALA A 434 4.60 32.56 -8.72
CA ALA A 434 5.36 33.16 -7.63
C ALA A 434 6.32 34.24 -8.15
N ASP A 435 6.80 35.10 -7.25
CA ASP A 435 7.81 36.09 -7.60
C ASP A 435 9.20 35.43 -7.66
N TRP A 436 9.80 35.46 -8.85
CA TRP A 436 11.15 34.95 -9.14
C TRP A 436 12.17 36.07 -9.33
N THR A 437 11.85 37.29 -8.87
CA THR A 437 12.82 38.36 -8.70
C THR A 437 13.50 38.26 -7.33
N GLY A 438 14.69 38.87 -7.19
CA GLY A 438 15.41 38.91 -5.91
C GLY A 438 16.25 37.66 -5.58
N PRO A 439 16.72 37.53 -4.33
CA PRO A 439 17.67 36.50 -3.94
C PRO A 439 17.04 35.10 -3.97
N TYR A 440 17.89 34.08 -4.09
CA TYR A 440 17.52 32.67 -4.09
C TYR A 440 16.58 32.23 -5.23
N ALA A 441 16.28 33.08 -6.21
CA ALA A 441 15.34 32.78 -7.28
C ALA A 441 15.86 31.72 -8.28
N ASP A 442 17.18 31.61 -8.44
CA ASP A 442 17.80 30.61 -9.32
C ASP A 442 18.73 29.72 -8.52
N ALA A 443 18.24 28.55 -8.14
CA ALA A 443 19.00 27.58 -7.36
C ALA A 443 20.27 27.11 -8.08
N ALA A 444 20.35 27.21 -9.41
CA ALA A 444 21.56 26.90 -10.17
C ALA A 444 22.73 27.84 -9.84
N ARG A 445 22.44 29.07 -9.38
CA ARG A 445 23.45 30.03 -8.92
C ARG A 445 23.83 29.76 -7.47
N GLU A 446 22.83 29.61 -6.62
CA GLU A 446 23.01 29.50 -5.17
C GLU A 446 23.70 28.21 -4.74
N ILE A 447 23.40 27.10 -5.44
CA ILE A 447 23.96 25.79 -5.13
C ILE A 447 25.49 25.75 -5.25
N ARG A 448 26.11 26.71 -5.95
CA ARG A 448 27.57 26.82 -6.09
C ARG A 448 28.29 27.07 -4.77
N SER A 449 27.58 27.64 -3.78
CA SER A 449 28.12 27.84 -2.43
C SER A 449 28.18 26.55 -1.62
N ALA A 450 27.52 25.47 -2.05
CA ALA A 450 27.60 24.18 -1.37
C ALA A 450 28.97 23.53 -1.57
N GLY A 451 29.48 22.84 -0.54
CA GLY A 451 30.70 22.04 -0.67
C GLY A 451 30.47 20.80 -1.53
N ARG A 452 29.28 20.19 -1.42
CA ARG A 452 28.85 19.08 -2.29
C ARG A 452 27.34 19.04 -2.44
N ALA A 453 26.86 18.77 -3.65
CA ALA A 453 25.44 18.63 -3.95
C ALA A 453 25.14 17.27 -4.59
N PHE A 454 24.14 16.57 -4.10
CA PHE A 454 23.63 15.32 -4.66
C PHE A 454 22.26 15.58 -5.27
N ILE A 455 22.16 15.50 -6.59
CA ILE A 455 20.91 15.73 -7.32
C ILE A 455 20.36 14.38 -7.79
N ILE A 456 19.40 13.85 -7.04
CA ILE A 456 18.77 12.57 -7.32
C ILE A 456 17.54 12.83 -8.19
N HIS A 457 17.55 12.36 -9.43
CA HIS A 457 16.45 12.62 -10.39
C HIS A 457 16.23 11.41 -11.30
N ASP A 458 15.05 11.32 -11.93
CA ASP A 458 14.83 10.35 -13.01
C ASP A 458 15.02 11.04 -14.36
N ARG A 459 16.06 10.66 -15.10
CA ARG A 459 16.36 11.24 -16.43
C ARG A 459 15.28 10.97 -17.48
N GLN A 460 14.35 10.04 -17.22
CA GLN A 460 13.23 9.78 -18.12
C GLN A 460 12.13 10.84 -18.02
N VAL A 461 12.08 11.61 -16.93
CA VAL A 461 11.21 12.77 -16.80
C VAL A 461 11.95 13.97 -17.41
N ALA A 462 11.47 14.46 -18.55
CA ALA A 462 12.18 15.44 -19.36
C ALA A 462 12.45 16.75 -18.59
N GLU A 463 11.47 17.19 -17.79
CA GLU A 463 11.53 18.40 -16.98
C GLU A 463 12.54 18.23 -15.83
N ASP A 464 12.51 17.10 -15.11
CA ASP A 464 13.46 16.81 -14.03
C ASP A 464 14.89 16.69 -14.57
N ARG A 465 15.06 16.14 -15.79
CA ARG A 465 16.36 16.10 -16.46
C ARG A 465 16.87 17.52 -16.72
N ARG A 466 16.07 18.38 -17.35
CA ARG A 466 16.46 19.76 -17.66
C ARG A 466 16.76 20.58 -16.40
N HIS A 467 16.04 20.37 -15.30
CA HIS A 467 16.39 21.02 -14.03
C HIS A 467 17.70 20.48 -13.44
N ALA A 468 17.91 19.16 -13.46
CA ALA A 468 19.17 18.58 -13.00
C ALA A 468 20.37 19.07 -13.84
N ASP A 469 20.20 19.20 -15.16
CA ASP A 469 21.23 19.74 -16.06
C ASP A 469 21.58 21.20 -15.71
N ARG A 470 20.59 22.01 -15.30
CA ARG A 470 20.85 23.38 -14.79
C ARG A 470 21.61 23.41 -13.46
N LEU A 471 21.36 22.42 -12.60
CA LEU A 471 21.98 22.30 -11.27
C LEU A 471 23.37 21.64 -11.32
N ASP A 472 23.79 21.10 -12.47
CA ASP A 472 25.07 20.43 -12.66
C ASP A 472 26.26 21.40 -12.53
N GLY A 473 27.43 20.90 -12.14
CA GLY A 473 28.70 21.64 -12.08
C GLY A 473 29.68 21.02 -11.09
N ASP A 474 30.82 21.68 -10.83
CA ASP A 474 31.99 21.08 -10.15
C ASP A 474 31.70 20.47 -8.77
N ASN A 475 30.75 21.05 -8.03
CA ASN A 475 30.36 20.59 -6.70
C ASN A 475 29.16 19.63 -6.71
N ALA A 476 28.55 19.37 -7.87
CA ALA A 476 27.32 18.60 -8.00
C ALA A 476 27.56 17.18 -8.54
N LEU A 477 26.81 16.21 -8.01
CA LEU A 477 26.75 14.84 -8.49
C LEU A 477 25.31 14.49 -8.89
N LEU A 478 25.08 14.37 -10.20
CA LEU A 478 23.78 13.96 -10.73
C LEU A 478 23.61 12.43 -10.65
N LEU A 479 22.70 11.97 -9.80
CA LEU A 479 22.40 10.57 -9.53
C LEU A 479 21.08 10.17 -10.17
N ASN A 480 21.13 9.26 -11.15
CA ASN A 480 19.95 8.87 -11.93
C ASN A 480 19.17 7.74 -11.24
N ALA A 481 18.05 8.08 -10.59
CA ALA A 481 17.09 7.16 -10.01
C ALA A 481 16.08 6.66 -11.08
N ARG A 482 16.56 5.78 -11.96
CA ARG A 482 15.78 5.27 -13.11
C ARG A 482 14.45 4.63 -12.70
N HIS A 483 13.36 5.01 -13.37
CA HIS A 483 12.00 4.50 -13.15
C HIS A 483 11.37 4.90 -11.81
N SER A 484 11.91 5.92 -11.12
CA SER A 484 11.22 6.53 -9.99
C SER A 484 10.18 7.56 -10.41
N GLY A 485 10.26 8.06 -11.65
CA GLY A 485 9.55 9.27 -12.06
C GLY A 485 9.96 10.47 -11.18
N HIS A 486 9.07 11.44 -11.04
CA HIS A 486 9.28 12.64 -10.23
C HIS A 486 9.36 12.37 -8.71
N PHE A 487 8.94 11.20 -8.24
CA PHE A 487 8.82 10.88 -6.81
C PHE A 487 10.07 10.18 -6.26
N THR A 488 11.26 10.70 -6.55
CA THR A 488 12.55 10.07 -6.21
C THR A 488 12.69 9.77 -4.72
N ALA A 489 12.43 10.72 -3.83
CA ALA A 489 12.50 10.50 -2.38
C ALA A 489 11.54 9.39 -1.91
N GLN A 490 10.29 9.41 -2.39
CA GLN A 490 9.28 8.39 -2.07
C GLN A 490 9.72 7.02 -2.57
N PHE A 491 10.24 6.95 -3.80
CA PHE A 491 10.70 5.70 -4.41
C PHE A 491 11.88 5.11 -3.63
N LEU A 492 12.89 5.93 -3.27
CA LEU A 492 14.03 5.51 -2.44
C LEU A 492 13.57 5.02 -1.05
N SER A 493 12.52 5.62 -0.49
CA SER A 493 11.89 5.15 0.75
C SER A 493 11.22 3.79 0.57
N GLN A 494 10.45 3.60 -0.52
CA GLN A 494 9.74 2.35 -0.83
C GLN A 494 10.67 1.16 -1.09
N ILE A 495 11.84 1.41 -1.68
CA ILE A 495 12.87 0.38 -1.85
C ILE A 495 13.78 0.24 -0.62
N GLY A 496 13.57 1.06 0.42
CA GLY A 496 14.25 0.94 1.71
C GLY A 496 15.69 1.44 1.75
N ILE A 497 16.08 2.41 0.92
CA ILE A 497 17.46 2.93 0.86
C ILE A 497 17.61 4.41 1.21
N LEU A 498 16.50 5.15 1.33
CA LEU A 498 16.56 6.60 1.61
C LEU A 498 17.42 6.95 2.83
N PRO A 499 17.28 6.29 4.01
CA PRO A 499 18.12 6.58 5.17
C PRO A 499 19.62 6.37 4.92
N ASP A 500 19.99 5.33 4.17
CA ASP A 500 21.39 5.01 3.84
C ASP A 500 22.01 6.05 2.91
N VAL A 501 21.24 6.53 1.93
CA VAL A 501 21.67 7.59 1.02
C VAL A 501 21.95 8.88 1.80
N VAL A 502 21.03 9.28 2.69
CA VAL A 502 21.19 10.51 3.49
C VAL A 502 22.39 10.41 4.45
N ARG A 503 22.57 9.27 5.13
CA ARG A 503 23.75 9.04 6.00
C ARG A 503 25.06 9.05 5.21
N ALA A 504 25.10 8.40 4.05
CA ALA A 504 26.28 8.38 3.22
C ALA A 504 26.64 9.79 2.72
N ALA A 505 25.65 10.60 2.37
CA ALA A 505 25.88 11.99 1.97
C ALA A 505 26.43 12.83 3.12
N GLU A 506 25.84 12.73 4.31
CA GLU A 506 26.29 13.46 5.50
C GLU A 506 27.71 13.07 5.95
N SER A 507 28.04 11.78 5.88
CA SER A 507 29.38 11.27 6.23
C SER A 507 30.45 11.60 5.18
N GLY A 508 30.05 12.08 4.00
CA GLY A 508 30.97 12.34 2.87
C GLY A 508 31.32 11.08 2.08
N GLU A 509 30.67 9.96 2.34
CA GLU A 509 30.93 8.66 1.73
C GLU A 509 30.02 8.33 0.53
N LEU A 510 29.07 9.22 0.19
CA LEU A 510 28.20 9.03 -0.97
C LEU A 510 28.93 9.43 -2.26
N ASP A 511 29.08 8.45 -3.15
CA ASP A 511 29.49 8.64 -4.53
C ASP A 511 28.54 7.87 -5.46
N SER A 512 28.83 7.91 -6.77
CA SER A 512 28.04 7.17 -7.77
C SER A 512 28.04 5.66 -7.50
N ALA A 513 29.19 5.08 -7.16
CA ALA A 513 29.32 3.64 -6.97
C ALA A 513 28.47 3.15 -5.80
N ARG A 514 28.55 3.85 -4.66
CA ARG A 514 27.75 3.56 -3.45
C ARG A 514 26.27 3.79 -3.69
N PHE A 515 25.89 4.90 -4.33
CA PHE A 515 24.49 5.15 -4.67
C PHE A 515 23.91 4.01 -5.52
N TYR A 516 24.58 3.64 -6.62
CA TYR A 516 24.08 2.58 -7.48
C TYR A 516 24.17 1.18 -6.85
N ALA A 517 25.08 0.96 -5.90
CA ALA A 517 25.09 -0.26 -5.09
C ALA A 517 23.82 -0.40 -4.25
N LEU A 518 23.41 0.67 -3.55
CA LEU A 518 22.15 0.72 -2.82
C LEU A 518 20.94 0.63 -3.78
N TYR A 519 20.97 1.38 -4.88
CA TYR A 519 19.87 1.47 -5.84
C TYR A 519 19.55 0.15 -6.54
N ARG A 520 20.48 -0.82 -6.57
CA ARG A 520 20.20 -2.18 -7.09
C ARG A 520 19.04 -2.88 -6.38
N ARG A 521 18.69 -2.49 -5.15
CA ARG A 521 17.48 -2.98 -4.45
C ARG A 521 16.18 -2.69 -5.21
N ALA A 522 16.17 -1.67 -6.07
CA ALA A 522 15.04 -1.39 -6.95
C ALA A 522 14.74 -2.55 -7.92
N ARG A 523 15.71 -3.42 -8.24
CA ARG A 523 15.52 -4.55 -9.18
C ARG A 523 14.52 -5.60 -8.70
N ASP A 524 14.16 -5.60 -7.42
CA ASP A 524 13.12 -6.48 -6.88
C ASP A 524 11.78 -5.75 -6.70
N TYR A 525 11.76 -4.43 -6.90
CA TYR A 525 10.58 -3.60 -6.75
C TYR A 525 9.74 -3.57 -8.03
N ARG A 526 8.43 -3.82 -7.90
CA ARG A 526 7.53 -3.98 -9.05
C ARG A 526 7.51 -2.77 -9.99
N ARG A 527 7.50 -1.54 -9.46
CA ARG A 527 7.46 -0.31 -10.28
C ARG A 527 8.70 -0.19 -11.17
N TYR A 528 9.87 -0.52 -10.63
CA TYR A 528 11.12 -0.54 -11.39
C TYR A 528 11.07 -1.58 -12.51
N LEU A 529 10.66 -2.81 -12.18
CA LEU A 529 10.57 -3.91 -13.14
C LEU A 529 9.58 -3.61 -14.27
N LEU A 530 8.46 -2.95 -13.98
CA LEU A 530 7.51 -2.48 -14.99
C LEU A 530 8.18 -1.49 -15.96
N GLY A 531 8.91 -0.50 -15.44
CA GLY A 531 9.64 0.47 -16.26
C GLY A 531 10.72 -0.18 -17.13
N VAL A 532 11.47 -1.14 -16.58
CA VAL A 532 12.47 -1.91 -17.34
C VAL A 532 11.79 -2.76 -18.43
N THR A 533 10.69 -3.43 -18.09
CA THR A 533 9.95 -4.30 -19.02
C THR A 533 9.40 -3.49 -20.20
N ALA A 534 8.73 -2.38 -19.93
CA ALA A 534 8.23 -1.48 -20.97
C ALA A 534 9.36 -1.00 -21.90
N ARG A 535 10.51 -0.61 -21.33
CA ARG A 535 11.66 -0.14 -22.12
C ARG A 535 12.28 -1.23 -22.99
N VAL A 536 12.39 -2.45 -22.47
CA VAL A 536 12.92 -3.59 -23.23
C VAL A 536 11.93 -4.04 -24.31
N GLN A 537 10.63 -3.89 -24.06
CA GLN A 537 9.60 -4.24 -25.03
C GLN A 537 9.66 -3.39 -26.30
N GLU A 538 9.92 -2.08 -26.14
CA GLU A 538 10.14 -1.13 -27.25
C GLU A 538 11.49 -1.32 -27.96
N HIS A 539 12.42 -2.08 -27.39
CA HIS A 539 13.76 -2.26 -27.96
C HIS A 539 13.75 -3.33 -29.07
N PRO A 540 14.44 -3.11 -30.21
CA PRO A 540 14.38 -4.02 -31.37
C PRO A 540 15.11 -5.36 -31.14
N SER A 541 15.99 -5.45 -30.15
CA SER A 541 16.79 -6.66 -29.89
C SER A 541 15.97 -7.78 -29.24
N ALA A 542 15.68 -8.84 -29.99
CA ALA A 542 15.03 -10.06 -29.45
C ALA A 542 15.84 -10.68 -28.30
N ARG A 543 17.17 -10.76 -28.44
CA ARG A 543 18.08 -11.25 -27.40
C ARG A 543 17.94 -10.51 -26.07
N LEU A 544 17.66 -9.20 -26.09
CA LEU A 544 17.43 -8.41 -24.87
C LEU A 544 16.12 -8.80 -24.19
N LYS A 545 15.07 -9.07 -24.98
CA LYS A 545 13.76 -9.53 -24.50
C LYS A 545 13.86 -10.91 -23.89
N ASP A 546 14.50 -11.86 -24.58
CA ASP A 546 14.73 -13.23 -24.07
C ASP A 546 15.51 -13.20 -22.75
N ARG A 547 16.59 -12.41 -22.69
CA ARG A 547 17.39 -12.27 -21.47
C ARG A 547 16.59 -11.67 -20.33
N LEU A 548 15.74 -10.66 -20.58
CA LEU A 548 14.90 -10.10 -19.52
C LEU A 548 13.81 -11.09 -19.10
N HIS A 549 13.24 -11.86 -20.03
CA HIS A 549 12.29 -12.93 -19.75
C HIS A 549 12.90 -13.96 -18.78
N GLU A 550 14.09 -14.48 -19.07
CA GLU A 550 14.82 -15.40 -18.18
C GLU A 550 15.08 -14.80 -16.80
N VAL A 551 15.52 -13.54 -16.75
CA VAL A 551 15.81 -12.79 -15.51
C VAL A 551 14.56 -12.60 -14.65
N LEU A 552 13.41 -12.33 -15.27
CA LEU A 552 12.12 -12.18 -14.60
C LEU A 552 11.55 -13.54 -14.17
N ALA A 553 11.68 -14.58 -14.99
CA ALA A 553 11.27 -15.94 -14.67
C ALA A 553 12.05 -16.50 -13.48
N ALA A 554 13.38 -16.35 -13.48
CA ALA A 554 14.25 -16.74 -12.36
C ALA A 554 13.93 -15.99 -11.05
N ARG A 555 13.31 -14.81 -11.15
CA ARG A 555 12.83 -14.00 -10.00
C ARG A 555 11.36 -14.26 -9.64
N ASN A 556 10.74 -15.29 -10.22
CA ASN A 556 9.32 -15.62 -10.05
C ASN A 556 8.38 -14.44 -10.39
N LYS A 557 8.73 -13.66 -11.42
CA LYS A 557 7.92 -12.54 -11.94
C LYS A 557 7.28 -12.92 -13.28
N LEU A 558 6.70 -14.11 -13.37
CA LEU A 558 6.17 -14.70 -14.61
C LEU A 558 5.12 -13.84 -15.33
N GLY A 559 4.33 -13.05 -14.60
CA GLY A 559 3.39 -12.11 -15.23
C GLY A 559 4.09 -11.07 -16.09
N LEU A 560 5.18 -10.47 -15.58
CA LEU A 560 5.97 -9.49 -16.33
C LEU A 560 6.81 -10.15 -17.43
N ALA A 561 7.25 -11.39 -17.22
CA ALA A 561 7.97 -12.14 -18.24
C ALA A 561 7.10 -12.36 -19.48
N LYS A 562 5.83 -12.76 -19.29
CA LYS A 562 4.87 -12.97 -20.40
C LYS A 562 4.62 -11.71 -21.23
N ASP A 563 4.69 -10.53 -20.62
CA ASP A 563 4.48 -9.25 -21.32
C ASP A 563 5.58 -8.96 -22.37
N LEU A 564 6.75 -9.62 -22.29
CA LEU A 564 7.87 -9.43 -23.24
C LEU A 564 7.69 -10.19 -24.55
N HIS A 565 6.96 -11.29 -24.49
CA HIS A 565 6.60 -12.13 -25.62
C HIS A 565 5.08 -12.33 -25.55
N PRO A 566 4.28 -11.33 -25.94
CA PRO A 566 2.86 -11.58 -26.17
C PRO A 566 2.81 -12.72 -27.18
N ALA A 567 2.41 -13.90 -26.72
CA ALA A 567 2.39 -15.07 -27.56
C ALA A 567 1.62 -14.71 -28.84
N SER A 568 2.23 -15.09 -29.96
CA SER A 568 1.59 -15.50 -31.19
C SER A 568 0.46 -16.49 -30.88
N LEU A 569 -0.67 -15.96 -30.39
CA LEU A 569 -1.95 -16.65 -30.23
C LEU A 569 -2.76 -16.49 -31.52
N GLU A 570 -2.14 -16.87 -32.63
CA GLU A 570 -2.79 -17.23 -33.89
C GLU A 570 -2.03 -18.44 -34.44
N SER A 571 -2.37 -19.62 -33.90
CA SER A 571 -2.34 -20.92 -34.60
C SER A 571 -2.97 -21.98 -33.71
#